data_AF-A0A1M3T0C0-F1
#
_entry.id   AF-A0A1M3T0C0-F1
#
_cell.length_a   1.000
_cell.length_b   1.000
_cell.length_c   1.000
_cell.angle_alpha   90.00
_cell.angle_beta   90.00
_cell.angle_gamma   90.00
#
_symmetry.space_group_name_H-M   'P 1'
#
loop_
_entity.id
_entity.type
_entity.pdbx_description
1 polymer ?
#
loop_
_entity_poly.entity_id
_entity_poly.type
_entity_poly.pdbx_seq_one_letter_code
_entity_poly.pdbx_strand_id
1 'polypeptide(L)'
;MRISQDDWQWLSARVSEFSSVVPIEFQLPSRHAISRYIHGFMTGFHPHFPIIHPQTLTLREMAPELILAIAAVGSHYCLESHQGFKIFPVGRAVAMEQLRRRDAAKDEAIHTSPGSSWTLIPPQQCQSHPTPPDQEIPGAENTTEHQSAHADTETMQALFFLMAMTTWSGEHRSLVRQAIATQSVLAMLVRQHGLSEQSITPTTWEEWARIESARRTKLIIFSFFNLHAIAFNLPSPLLIADIQLRIPCSEPEWRCPDSASWFNLYQKSKQPPLFQDCIKGLLHGDGAMPVFSSLGGHVLIHALLQRIICIQQSIRMESMEKHIFPGLSQTLQQALNKWQSAWEENPESSYSPLDRYGPIAFNSRALYHLAHIRLALDIGSARSLLEQSPAQLARKLQEGPRIERSPHLLLAARHAVTALCSPVQMGVHFVGRAPSWSVMHAVCSLEYAYILNQYIQAIIHIPLRSLEEDERALLVTIKETLYEVEVSSSAGNPKLVETELRILGPKVVRAWAMILDGMRTWNAVYLISKTLFLYAELLERDAFVNEPQG
;
A
#
# COMPACT_ATOMS: atom_id res chain seq x y z
N MET A 1 24.28 3.20 3.70
CA MET A 1 24.90 4.24 4.53
C MET A 1 25.60 3.59 5.73
N ARG A 2 26.89 3.85 5.95
CA ARG A 2 27.60 3.42 7.17
C ARG A 2 27.61 4.60 8.15
N ILE A 3 27.28 4.35 9.42
CA ILE A 3 27.22 5.37 10.46
C ILE A 3 28.57 5.44 11.18
N SER A 4 29.21 6.60 11.13
CA SER A 4 30.44 6.88 11.88
C SER A 4 30.16 7.06 13.38
N GLN A 5 31.22 7.14 14.20
CA GLN A 5 31.05 7.43 15.63
C GLN A 5 30.50 8.85 15.84
N ASP A 6 30.96 9.82 15.05
CA ASP A 6 30.53 11.22 15.13
C ASP A 6 29.06 11.38 14.73
N ASP A 7 28.64 10.66 13.68
CA ASP A 7 27.24 10.65 13.24
C ASP A 7 26.31 10.05 14.31
N TRP A 8 26.78 9.02 15.00
CA TRP A 8 26.03 8.41 16.10
C TRP A 8 25.94 9.36 17.30
N GLN A 9 27.02 10.04 17.65
CA GLN A 9 27.02 11.04 18.74
C GLN A 9 26.10 12.21 18.41
N TRP A 10 26.11 12.68 17.16
CA TRP A 10 25.18 13.70 16.68
C TRP A 10 23.72 13.25 16.84
N LEU A 11 23.39 12.05 16.38
CA LEU A 11 22.03 11.50 16.51
C LEU A 11 21.63 11.35 17.98
N SER A 12 22.53 10.86 18.83
CA SER A 12 22.30 10.75 20.27
C SER A 12 22.01 12.11 20.91
N ALA A 13 22.75 13.15 20.52
CA ALA A 13 22.51 14.52 20.99
C ALA A 13 21.13 15.04 20.53
N ARG A 14 20.79 14.86 19.25
CA ARG A 14 19.48 15.25 18.69
C ARG A 14 18.32 14.55 19.39
N VAL A 15 18.42 13.25 19.67
CA VAL A 15 17.37 12.52 20.42
C VAL A 15 17.27 13.01 21.87
N SER A 16 18.38 13.42 22.49
CA SER A 16 18.40 13.93 23.87
C SER A 16 17.65 15.26 24.04
N GLU A 17 17.49 16.04 22.97
CA GLU A 17 16.66 17.26 22.95
C GLU A 17 15.15 16.98 23.17
N PHE A 18 14.76 15.71 23.13
CA PHE A 18 13.40 15.23 23.37
C PHE A 18 13.26 14.46 24.68
N SER A 19 14.19 14.64 25.62
CA SER A 19 14.19 13.98 26.95
C SER A 19 12.88 14.14 27.74
N SER A 20 12.05 15.15 27.45
CA SER A 20 10.72 15.31 28.05
C SER A 20 9.69 14.27 27.61
N VAL A 21 9.87 13.66 26.43
CA VAL A 21 8.96 12.67 25.83
C VAL A 21 9.60 11.30 25.57
N VAL A 22 10.92 11.20 25.73
CA VAL A 22 11.69 9.96 25.59
C VAL A 22 11.86 9.30 26.96
N PRO A 23 11.57 7.99 27.12
CA PRO A 23 11.77 7.29 28.39
C PRO A 23 13.23 7.36 28.86
N ILE A 24 13.44 7.53 30.17
CA ILE A 24 14.78 7.70 30.77
C ILE A 24 15.66 6.47 30.53
N GLU A 25 15.06 5.28 30.54
CA GLU A 25 15.71 4.00 30.30
C GLU A 25 16.01 3.71 28.83
N PHE A 26 15.55 4.54 27.90
CA PHE A 26 15.79 4.31 26.47
C PHE A 26 17.27 4.51 26.13
N GLN A 27 17.85 3.50 25.49
CA GLN A 27 19.21 3.56 24.96
C GLN A 27 19.15 3.51 23.43
N LEU A 28 19.78 4.50 22.79
CA LEU A 28 19.91 4.52 21.35
C LEU A 28 20.72 3.30 20.89
N PRO A 29 20.27 2.54 19.86
CA PRO A 29 21.03 1.43 19.32
C PRO A 29 22.43 1.85 18.87
N SER A 30 23.41 0.94 18.95
CA SER A 30 24.79 1.23 18.54
C SER A 30 24.89 1.69 17.08
N ARG A 31 25.96 2.41 16.71
CA ARG A 31 26.22 2.83 15.32
C ARG A 31 26.17 1.68 14.30
N HIS A 32 26.59 0.47 14.71
CA HIS A 32 26.54 -0.73 13.87
C HIS A 32 25.11 -1.23 13.69
N ALA A 33 24.31 -1.22 14.75
CA ALA A 33 22.89 -1.56 14.68
C ALA A 33 22.15 -0.57 13.78
N ILE A 34 22.32 0.75 13.97
CA ILE A 34 21.70 1.77 13.12
C ILE A 34 22.12 1.61 11.65
N SER A 35 23.41 1.41 11.38
CA SER A 35 23.89 1.14 10.01
C SER A 35 23.18 -0.05 9.36
N ARG A 36 23.06 -1.15 10.11
CA ARG A 36 22.42 -2.38 9.63
C ARG A 36 20.91 -2.19 9.46
N TYR A 37 20.23 -1.49 10.36
CA TYR A 37 18.80 -1.23 10.24
C TYR A 37 18.49 -0.32 9.06
N ILE A 38 19.25 0.76 8.84
CA ILE A 38 19.10 1.60 7.66
C ILE A 38 19.31 0.78 6.38
N HIS A 39 20.30 -0.12 6.37
CA HIS A 39 20.49 -1.03 5.24
C HIS A 39 19.26 -1.94 5.03
N GLY A 40 18.78 -2.61 6.08
CA GLY A 40 17.60 -3.48 6.02
C GLY A 40 16.34 -2.74 5.54
N PHE A 41 16.16 -1.48 5.97
CA PHE A 41 15.09 -0.62 5.45
C PHE A 41 15.25 -0.34 3.96
N MET A 42 16.44 0.08 3.52
CA MET A 42 16.70 0.45 2.12
C MET A 42 16.59 -0.73 1.16
N THR A 43 16.93 -1.94 1.60
CA THR A 43 16.85 -3.14 0.76
C THR A 43 15.51 -3.86 0.85
N GLY A 44 14.81 -3.75 1.98
CA GLY A 44 13.62 -4.56 2.26
C GLY A 44 12.30 -3.81 2.25
N PHE A 45 12.26 -2.58 2.76
CA PHE A 45 11.02 -1.80 2.88
C PHE A 45 10.88 -0.73 1.79
N HIS A 46 11.94 0.06 1.62
CA HIS A 46 11.96 1.20 0.69
C HIS A 46 11.57 0.84 -0.76
N PRO A 47 11.99 -0.31 -1.34
CA PRO A 47 11.58 -0.66 -2.70
C PRO A 47 10.06 -0.84 -2.88
N HIS A 48 9.32 -1.08 -1.80
CA HIS A 48 7.85 -1.15 -1.84
C HIS A 48 7.17 0.21 -1.61
N PHE A 49 7.86 1.14 -0.97
CA PHE A 49 7.34 2.46 -0.59
C PHE A 49 8.43 3.55 -0.80
N PRO A 50 8.81 3.85 -2.06
CA PRO A 50 10.00 4.66 -2.37
C PRO A 50 9.71 6.16 -2.21
N ILE A 51 9.57 6.63 -0.97
CA ILE A 51 9.26 8.04 -0.65
C ILE A 51 10.49 8.87 -0.26
N ILE A 52 11.62 8.22 0.00
CA ILE A 52 12.92 8.86 0.26
C ILE A 52 13.78 8.73 -0.98
N HIS A 53 14.47 9.79 -1.40
CA HIS A 53 15.43 9.73 -2.49
C HIS A 53 16.83 9.32 -1.97
N PRO A 54 17.30 8.07 -2.20
CA PRO A 54 18.53 7.59 -1.55
C PRO A 54 19.80 8.34 -1.94
N GLN A 55 19.86 8.88 -3.16
CA GLN A 55 21.07 9.47 -3.73
C GLN A 55 21.35 10.88 -3.19
N THR A 56 20.33 11.59 -2.70
CA THR A 56 20.48 12.89 -2.02
C THR A 56 20.38 12.76 -0.50
N LEU A 57 20.36 11.54 0.05
CA LEU A 57 20.12 11.31 1.46
C LEU A 57 21.38 11.52 2.30
N THR A 58 21.33 12.51 3.20
CA THR A 58 22.39 12.76 4.17
C THR A 58 21.86 12.63 5.59
N LEU A 59 22.46 11.75 6.41
CA LEU A 59 21.98 11.49 7.78
C LEU A 59 21.78 12.77 8.61
N ARG A 60 22.71 13.71 8.53
CA ARG A 60 22.71 14.94 9.35
C ARG A 60 21.66 15.96 8.93
N GLU A 61 21.08 15.79 7.74
CA GLU A 61 20.01 16.64 7.22
C GLU A 61 18.63 16.07 7.54
N MET A 62 18.56 14.80 7.99
CA MET A 62 17.31 14.14 8.30
C MET A 62 16.81 14.47 9.70
N ALA A 63 15.49 14.62 9.82
CA ALA A 63 14.83 14.70 11.12
C ALA A 63 15.09 13.44 11.99
N PRO A 64 15.31 13.61 13.31
CA PRO A 64 15.59 12.48 14.20
C PRO A 64 14.46 11.45 14.24
N GLU A 65 13.20 11.88 14.16
CA GLU A 65 12.05 10.97 14.08
C GLU A 65 12.07 10.09 12.82
N LEU A 66 12.54 10.62 11.70
CA LEU A 66 12.64 9.89 10.44
C LEU A 66 13.72 8.82 10.53
N ILE A 67 14.89 9.16 11.11
CA ILE A 67 15.97 8.20 11.35
C ILE A 67 15.50 7.07 12.28
N LEU A 68 14.81 7.41 13.36
CA LEU A 68 14.25 6.43 14.30
C LEU A 68 13.20 5.54 13.62
N ALA A 69 12.33 6.10 12.80
CA ALA A 69 11.32 5.34 12.05
C ALA A 69 11.94 4.36 11.04
N ILE A 70 12.95 4.82 10.28
CA ILE A 70 13.73 3.97 9.37
C ILE A 70 14.43 2.85 10.14
N ALA A 71 15.06 3.17 11.28
CA ALA A 71 15.72 2.16 12.11
C ALA A 71 14.71 1.15 12.68
N ALA A 72 13.54 1.61 13.13
CA ALA A 72 12.49 0.76 13.67
C ALA A 72 12.01 -0.26 12.62
N VAL A 73 11.60 0.21 11.43
CA VAL A 73 11.18 -0.66 10.32
C VAL A 73 12.33 -1.55 9.85
N GLY A 74 13.53 -0.98 9.69
CA GLY A 74 14.70 -1.69 9.19
C GLY A 74 15.15 -2.85 10.07
N SER A 75 14.94 -2.77 11.37
CA SER A 75 15.23 -3.87 12.31
C SER A 75 14.44 -5.15 12.00
N HIS A 76 13.21 -5.04 11.47
CA HIS A 76 12.41 -6.21 11.08
C HIS A 76 13.04 -6.98 9.92
N TYR A 77 13.61 -6.26 8.95
CA TYR A 77 14.34 -6.84 7.83
C TYR A 77 15.72 -7.38 8.22
N CYS A 78 16.17 -7.08 9.44
CA CYS A 78 17.36 -7.66 10.05
C CYS A 78 17.03 -8.84 10.98
N LEU A 79 15.77 -9.29 11.05
CA LEU A 79 15.28 -10.31 11.97
C LEU A 79 15.45 -9.93 13.46
N GLU A 80 15.50 -8.63 13.74
CA GLU A 80 15.64 -8.05 15.08
C GLU A 80 14.40 -7.22 15.46
N SER A 81 13.19 -7.71 15.14
CA SER A 81 11.91 -7.00 15.36
C SER A 81 11.71 -6.49 16.79
N HIS A 82 12.22 -7.21 17.78
CA HIS A 82 12.22 -6.78 19.18
C HIS A 82 12.92 -5.42 19.41
N GLN A 83 13.92 -5.08 18.61
CA GLN A 83 14.57 -3.76 18.64
C GLN A 83 13.67 -2.70 18.01
N GLY A 84 13.00 -3.03 16.90
CA GLY A 84 11.99 -2.18 16.28
C GLY A 84 10.91 -1.77 17.27
N PHE A 85 10.40 -2.71 18.06
CA PHE A 85 9.40 -2.42 19.10
C PHE A 85 9.92 -1.53 20.24
N LYS A 86 11.24 -1.50 20.51
CA LYS A 86 11.84 -0.56 21.46
C LYS A 86 12.00 0.85 20.86
N ILE A 87 12.33 0.94 19.58
CA ILE A 87 12.57 2.23 18.87
C ILE A 87 11.24 2.89 18.49
N PHE A 88 10.22 2.12 18.12
CA PHE A 88 8.90 2.59 17.69
C PHE A 88 8.26 3.65 18.62
N PRO A 89 8.09 3.40 19.93
CA PRO A 89 7.42 4.37 20.80
C PRO A 89 8.20 5.68 20.91
N VAL A 90 9.54 5.61 20.86
CA VAL A 90 10.42 6.78 20.88
C VAL A 90 10.31 7.57 19.59
N GLY A 91 10.44 6.93 18.44
CA GLY A 91 10.29 7.58 17.14
C GLY A 91 8.93 8.28 17.00
N ARG A 92 7.86 7.63 17.49
CA ARG A 92 6.51 8.21 17.51
C ARG A 92 6.42 9.42 18.46
N ALA A 93 6.96 9.32 19.68
CA ALA A 93 6.94 10.41 20.64
C ALA A 93 7.69 11.64 20.13
N VAL A 94 8.87 11.43 19.52
CA VAL A 94 9.65 12.51 18.89
C VAL A 94 8.88 13.13 17.72
N ALA A 95 8.28 12.33 16.83
CA ALA A 95 7.49 12.84 15.71
C ALA A 95 6.29 13.70 16.15
N MET A 96 5.58 13.25 17.19
CA MET A 96 4.42 14.00 17.72
C MET A 96 4.85 15.27 18.45
N GLU A 97 5.96 15.24 19.19
CA GLU A 97 6.50 16.43 19.86
C GLU A 97 7.02 17.46 18.84
N GLN A 98 7.64 17.01 17.75
CA GLN A 98 8.04 17.89 16.64
C GLN A 98 6.84 18.60 16.02
N LEU A 99 5.76 17.86 15.76
CA LEU A 99 4.52 18.45 15.28
C LEU A 99 3.99 19.49 16.26
N ARG A 100 3.91 19.15 17.56
CA ARG A 100 3.46 20.07 18.61
C ARG A 100 4.32 21.35 18.68
N ARG A 101 5.64 21.23 18.58
CA ARG A 101 6.57 22.38 18.59
C ARG A 101 6.37 23.27 17.36
N ARG A 102 6.17 22.68 16.18
CA ARG A 102 5.89 23.41 14.93
C ARG A 102 4.54 24.13 14.98
N ASP A 103 3.51 23.48 15.51
CA ASP A 103 2.18 24.09 15.67
C ASP A 103 2.23 25.28 16.64
N ALA A 104 2.89 25.13 17.79
CA ALA A 104 3.08 26.22 18.75
C ALA A 104 3.85 27.41 18.15
N ALA A 105 4.89 27.15 17.35
CA ALA A 105 5.64 28.21 16.67
C ALA A 105 4.80 28.96 15.63
N LYS A 106 3.92 28.26 14.91
CA LYS A 106 2.96 28.87 13.96
C LYS A 106 1.95 29.74 14.71
N ASP A 107 1.41 29.27 15.84
CA ASP A 107 0.46 30.03 16.67
C ASP A 107 1.11 31.30 17.25
N GLU A 108 2.35 31.21 17.75
CA GLU A 108 3.11 32.36 18.24
C GLU A 108 3.36 33.41 17.14
N ALA A 109 3.69 32.97 15.92
CA ALA A 109 3.86 33.87 14.77
C ALA A 109 2.56 34.62 14.40
N ILE A 110 1.42 33.94 14.50
CA ILE A 110 0.11 34.56 14.29
C ILE A 110 -0.16 35.61 15.37
N HIS A 111 0.11 35.32 16.65
CA HIS A 111 -0.15 36.24 17.76
C HIS A 111 0.80 37.45 17.84
N THR A 112 2.02 37.34 17.31
CA THR A 112 3.01 38.42 17.30
C THR A 112 2.90 39.36 16.09
N SER A 113 2.08 39.02 15.10
CA SER A 113 1.79 39.88 13.95
C SER A 113 0.88 41.05 14.36
N PRO A 114 1.27 42.33 14.15
CA PRO A 114 0.50 43.51 14.57
C PRO A 114 -0.74 43.69 13.68
N GLY A 115 -1.77 42.87 13.90
CA GLY A 115 -3.03 42.90 13.16
C GLY A 115 -4.02 41.79 13.52
N SER A 116 -3.62 40.76 14.26
CA SER A 116 -4.42 39.56 14.58
C SER A 116 -5.06 39.58 15.97
N SER A 117 -5.38 40.75 16.51
CA SER A 117 -6.23 40.83 17.69
C SER A 117 -7.67 40.52 17.28
N TRP A 118 -8.21 39.39 17.74
CA TRP A 118 -9.65 39.08 17.67
C TRP A 118 -10.46 40.01 18.58
N THR A 119 -10.39 41.32 18.35
CA THR A 119 -11.37 42.25 18.90
C THR A 119 -12.61 42.20 18.03
N LEU A 120 -13.74 41.79 18.62
CA LEU A 120 -15.08 41.99 18.06
C LEU A 120 -15.27 43.48 17.75
N ILE A 121 -15.08 43.88 16.49
CA ILE A 121 -15.36 45.23 16.02
C ILE A 121 -16.90 45.36 15.88
N PRO A 122 -17.58 46.27 16.60
CA PRO A 122 -18.98 46.57 16.33
C PRO A 122 -19.10 47.24 14.96
N PRO A 123 -20.23 47.08 14.23
CA PRO A 123 -20.31 47.52 12.85
C PRO A 123 -20.30 49.05 12.75
N GLN A 124 -19.17 49.64 12.33
CA GLN A 124 -19.11 51.05 11.93
C GLN A 124 -18.44 51.20 10.55
N GLN A 125 -19.31 51.60 9.62
CA GLN A 125 -19.14 52.31 8.34
C GLN A 125 -17.73 52.39 7.74
N CYS A 126 -17.57 51.73 6.59
CA CYS A 126 -16.44 51.86 5.68
C CYS A 126 -16.22 53.32 5.25
N GLN A 127 -15.03 53.86 5.55
CA GLN A 127 -14.43 54.95 4.78
C GLN A 127 -13.06 54.50 4.29
N SER A 128 -12.90 54.53 2.96
CA SER A 128 -11.72 54.12 2.22
C SER A 128 -10.67 55.23 2.21
N HIS A 129 -9.47 54.94 2.69
CA HIS A 129 -8.25 55.67 2.31
C HIS A 129 -7.18 54.66 1.84
N PRO A 130 -6.46 54.94 0.74
CA PRO A 130 -5.44 54.04 0.21
C PRO A 130 -4.11 54.24 0.94
N THR A 131 -3.60 53.17 1.56
CA THR A 131 -2.22 53.07 2.05
C THR A 131 -1.28 52.65 0.89
N PRO A 132 -0.03 53.12 0.82
CA PRO A 132 0.90 52.74 -0.25
C PRO A 132 1.35 51.29 -0.09
N PRO A 133 1.81 50.63 -1.17
CA PRO A 133 2.34 49.27 -1.08
C PRO A 133 3.70 49.28 -0.39
N ASP A 134 3.79 48.59 0.75
CA ASP A 134 5.06 48.25 1.37
C ASP A 134 5.86 47.35 0.41
N GLN A 135 7.12 47.70 0.21
CA GLN A 135 8.06 46.91 -0.57
C GLN A 135 8.43 45.65 0.23
N GLU A 136 7.74 44.54 -0.06
CA GLU A 136 8.15 43.21 0.37
C GLU A 136 9.57 42.93 -0.14
N ILE A 137 10.48 42.56 0.77
CA ILE A 137 11.84 42.13 0.45
C ILE A 137 11.74 40.67 -0.05
N PRO A 138 11.95 40.38 -1.35
CA PRO A 138 11.78 39.04 -1.88
C PRO A 138 13.02 38.20 -1.57
N GLY A 139 12.97 37.36 -0.52
CA GLY A 139 14.02 36.36 -0.30
C GLY A 139 14.05 35.69 1.08
N ALA A 140 13.61 36.37 2.14
CA ALA A 140 13.67 35.81 3.49
C ALA A 140 12.53 34.81 3.77
N GLU A 141 11.29 35.16 3.40
CA GLU A 141 10.09 34.34 3.70
C GLU A 141 10.11 32.98 3.00
N ASN A 142 10.44 32.94 1.69
CA ASN A 142 10.48 31.71 0.90
C ASN A 142 11.44 30.65 1.49
N THR A 143 12.60 31.05 2.02
CA THR A 143 13.61 30.09 2.50
C THR A 143 13.13 29.38 3.77
N THR A 144 12.48 30.10 4.69
CA THR A 144 11.88 29.55 5.92
C THR A 144 10.67 28.66 5.63
N GLU A 145 9.82 29.03 4.68
CA GLU A 145 8.67 28.20 4.28
C GLU A 145 9.10 26.88 3.64
N HIS A 146 10.09 26.91 2.74
CA HIS A 146 10.62 25.70 2.12
C HIS A 146 11.25 24.74 3.14
N GLN A 147 11.98 25.26 4.13
CA GLN A 147 12.53 24.45 5.21
C GLN A 147 11.44 23.84 6.09
N SER A 148 10.39 24.60 6.40
CA SER A 148 9.23 24.07 7.15
C SER A 148 8.50 22.97 6.39
N ALA A 149 8.28 23.14 5.08
CA ALA A 149 7.60 22.13 4.26
C ALA A 149 8.41 20.82 4.15
N HIS A 150 9.74 20.94 4.07
CA HIS A 150 10.63 19.78 4.10
C HIS A 150 10.53 19.02 5.43
N ALA A 151 10.61 19.73 6.57
CA ALA A 151 10.46 19.12 7.89
C ALA A 151 9.08 18.44 8.06
N ASP A 152 8.00 19.08 7.58
CA ASP A 152 6.66 18.51 7.58
C ASP A 152 6.60 17.20 6.77
N THR A 153 7.29 17.16 5.62
CA THR A 153 7.44 15.94 4.80
C THR A 153 8.16 14.83 5.56
N GLU A 154 9.29 15.12 6.22
CA GLU A 154 10.02 14.11 6.99
C GLU A 154 9.20 13.57 8.18
N THR A 155 8.44 14.43 8.88
CA THR A 155 7.50 13.97 9.91
C THR A 155 6.41 13.06 9.31
N MET A 156 5.83 13.41 8.15
CA MET A 156 4.86 12.55 7.45
C MET A 156 5.47 11.18 7.09
N GLN A 157 6.69 11.17 6.56
CA GLN A 157 7.41 9.93 6.23
C GLN A 157 7.66 9.08 7.48
N ALA A 158 8.11 9.70 8.57
CA ALA A 158 8.36 9.02 9.85
C ALA A 158 7.08 8.36 10.38
N LEU A 159 5.98 9.12 10.46
CA LEU A 159 4.69 8.62 10.91
C LEU A 159 4.13 7.54 9.99
N PHE A 160 4.32 7.66 8.67
CA PHE A 160 3.93 6.64 7.70
C PHE A 160 4.68 5.33 7.94
N PHE A 161 6.01 5.36 8.11
CA PHE A 161 6.80 4.16 8.38
C PHE A 161 6.43 3.48 9.70
N LEU A 162 6.24 4.27 10.77
CA LEU A 162 5.81 3.78 12.06
C LEU A 162 4.39 3.18 12.00
N MET A 163 3.48 3.84 11.26
CA MET A 163 2.15 3.30 10.98
C MET A 163 2.26 1.95 10.26
N ALA A 164 3.00 1.89 9.15
CA ALA A 164 3.16 0.66 8.37
C ALA A 164 3.75 -0.49 9.20
N MET A 165 4.74 -0.20 10.05
CA MET A 165 5.27 -1.17 11.01
C MET A 165 4.17 -1.71 11.92
N THR A 166 3.39 -0.84 12.56
CA THR A 166 2.34 -1.27 13.50
C THR A 166 1.15 -1.95 12.84
N THR A 167 0.82 -1.57 11.59
CA THR A 167 -0.19 -2.24 10.77
C THR A 167 0.15 -3.71 10.57
N TRP A 168 1.39 -4.00 10.17
CA TRP A 168 1.78 -5.34 9.72
C TRP A 168 2.43 -6.20 10.80
N SER A 169 2.97 -5.60 11.86
CA SER A 169 3.63 -6.33 12.95
C SER A 169 2.67 -6.88 14.01
N GLY A 170 1.36 -6.61 13.90
CA GLY A 170 0.33 -6.69 14.95
C GLY A 170 0.18 -7.98 15.77
N GLU A 171 1.21 -8.40 16.51
CA GLU A 171 1.13 -9.41 17.58
C GLU A 171 0.17 -8.96 18.69
N HIS A 172 -0.07 -7.65 18.81
CA HIS A 172 -0.96 -7.06 19.80
C HIS A 172 -2.01 -6.14 19.16
N ARG A 173 -3.27 -6.29 19.60
CA ARG A 173 -4.41 -5.46 19.17
C ARG A 173 -4.19 -3.96 19.37
N SER A 174 -3.40 -3.59 20.38
CA SER A 174 -3.03 -2.20 20.66
C SER A 174 -2.26 -1.54 19.51
N LEU A 175 -1.42 -2.28 18.78
CA LEU A 175 -0.63 -1.74 17.67
C LEU A 175 -1.51 -1.41 16.47
N VAL A 176 -2.46 -2.29 16.13
CA VAL A 176 -3.41 -2.04 15.03
C VAL A 176 -4.27 -0.80 15.34
N ARG A 177 -4.71 -0.62 16.59
CA ARG A 177 -5.44 0.60 17.01
C ARG A 177 -4.57 1.85 16.89
N GLN A 178 -3.29 1.76 17.22
CA GLN A 178 -2.34 2.87 17.04
C GLN A 178 -2.12 3.19 15.55
N ALA A 179 -2.04 2.18 14.68
CA ALA A 179 -1.95 2.37 13.24
C ALA A 179 -3.16 3.15 12.73
N ILE A 180 -4.37 2.73 13.12
CA ILE A 180 -5.63 3.40 12.76
C ILE A 180 -5.66 4.84 13.28
N ALA A 181 -5.25 5.09 14.52
CA ALA A 181 -5.17 6.45 15.07
C ALA A 181 -4.16 7.33 14.30
N THR A 182 -3.04 6.74 13.87
CA THR A 182 -2.02 7.44 13.08
C THR A 182 -2.54 7.83 11.70
N GLN A 183 -3.50 7.08 11.13
CA GLN A 183 -4.14 7.45 9.87
C GLN A 183 -4.80 8.83 9.94
N SER A 184 -5.50 9.14 11.04
CA SER A 184 -6.16 10.44 11.21
C SER A 184 -5.14 11.59 11.23
N VAL A 185 -4.02 11.40 11.95
CA VAL A 185 -2.94 12.40 11.99
C VAL A 185 -2.32 12.59 10.61
N LEU A 186 -1.96 11.52 9.92
CA LEU A 186 -1.38 11.59 8.57
C LEU A 186 -2.35 12.22 7.56
N ALA A 187 -3.64 11.90 7.64
CA ALA A 187 -4.65 12.47 6.76
C ALA A 187 -4.81 13.99 6.96
N MET A 188 -4.61 14.48 8.18
CA MET A 188 -4.55 15.92 8.48
C MET A 188 -3.28 16.55 7.90
N LEU A 189 -2.12 15.97 8.19
CA LEU A 189 -0.82 16.49 7.73
C LEU A 189 -0.73 16.56 6.21
N VAL A 190 -1.19 15.52 5.50
CA VAL A 190 -1.21 15.49 4.04
C VAL A 190 -2.09 16.60 3.47
N ARG A 191 -3.24 16.89 4.11
CA ARG A 191 -4.13 17.99 3.68
C ARG A 191 -3.52 19.36 3.95
N GLN A 192 -2.90 19.54 5.12
CA GLN A 192 -2.22 20.79 5.49
C GLN A 192 -1.01 21.08 4.60
N HIS A 193 -0.22 20.06 4.27
CA HIS A 193 0.89 20.18 3.31
C HIS A 193 0.39 20.48 1.89
N GLY A 194 -0.87 20.16 1.58
CA GLY A 194 -1.51 20.48 0.31
C GLY A 194 -1.47 19.33 -0.69
N LEU A 195 -2.63 19.11 -1.31
CA LEU A 195 -2.88 18.07 -2.32
C LEU A 195 -3.00 18.64 -3.73
N SER A 196 -2.54 19.86 -3.95
CA SER A 196 -2.53 20.51 -5.26
C SER A 196 -1.09 20.88 -5.63
N GLU A 197 -0.74 20.74 -6.90
CA GLU A 197 0.57 21.14 -7.40
C GLU A 197 0.47 22.34 -8.34
N GLN A 198 1.31 23.34 -8.10
CA GLN A 198 1.62 24.38 -9.08
C GLN A 198 2.84 23.94 -9.91
N SER A 199 2.99 24.49 -11.11
CA SER A 199 4.15 24.17 -11.96
C SER A 199 5.39 24.88 -11.43
N ILE A 200 6.09 24.22 -10.51
CA ILE A 200 7.39 24.67 -9.99
C ILE A 200 8.48 23.97 -10.81
N THR A 201 9.37 24.75 -11.41
CA THR A 201 10.57 24.22 -12.06
C THR A 201 11.69 24.20 -11.02
N PRO A 202 12.16 23.03 -10.57
CA PRO A 202 13.25 22.94 -9.60
C PRO A 202 14.54 23.49 -10.19
N THR A 203 15.30 24.21 -9.37
CA THR A 203 16.58 24.82 -9.76
C THR A 203 17.77 23.89 -9.53
N THR A 204 17.68 22.97 -8.57
CA THR A 204 18.72 21.99 -8.26
C THR A 204 18.15 20.57 -8.19
N TRP A 205 19.04 19.58 -8.25
CA TRP A 205 18.67 18.17 -8.14
C TRP A 205 18.13 17.83 -6.76
N GLU A 206 18.71 18.40 -5.72
CA GLU A 206 18.27 18.24 -4.32
C GLU A 206 16.86 18.81 -4.14
N GLU A 207 16.57 19.98 -4.73
CA GLU A 207 15.24 20.57 -4.65
C GLU A 207 14.20 19.76 -5.42
N TRP A 208 14.54 19.29 -6.63
CA TRP A 208 13.71 18.35 -7.37
C TRP A 208 13.42 17.08 -6.55
N ALA A 209 14.45 16.52 -5.90
CA ALA A 209 14.34 15.31 -5.11
C ALA A 209 13.43 15.51 -3.90
N ARG A 210 13.47 16.67 -3.24
CA ARG A 210 12.55 17.04 -2.15
C ARG A 210 11.12 17.16 -2.63
N ILE A 211 10.88 17.86 -3.74
CA ILE A 211 9.54 18.04 -4.32
C ILE A 211 8.95 16.68 -4.72
N GLU A 212 9.71 15.84 -5.42
CA GLU A 212 9.29 14.49 -5.81
C GLU A 212 9.11 13.58 -4.58
N SER A 213 9.96 13.67 -3.56
CA SER A 213 9.80 12.95 -2.29
C SER A 213 8.48 13.32 -1.59
N ALA A 214 8.15 14.61 -1.51
CA ALA A 214 6.89 15.07 -0.94
C ALA A 214 5.67 14.58 -1.74
N ARG A 215 5.73 14.62 -3.08
CA ARG A 215 4.71 14.07 -3.98
C ARG A 215 4.51 12.57 -3.75
N ARG A 216 5.59 11.79 -3.82
CA ARG A 216 5.58 10.33 -3.59
C ARG A 216 5.04 10.00 -2.20
N THR A 217 5.43 10.75 -1.16
CA THR A 217 4.94 10.59 0.22
C THR A 217 3.42 10.70 0.29
N LYS A 218 2.84 11.77 -0.23
CA LYS A 218 1.38 12.00 -0.20
C LYS A 218 0.61 10.92 -0.97
N LEU A 219 1.10 10.54 -2.16
CA LEU A 219 0.46 9.52 -2.98
C LEU A 219 0.59 8.10 -2.41
N ILE A 220 1.72 7.77 -1.79
CA ILE A 220 1.90 6.47 -1.11
C ILE A 220 1.06 6.40 0.17
N ILE A 221 0.93 7.48 0.93
CA ILE A 221 0.00 7.53 2.07
C ILE A 221 -1.44 7.28 1.59
N PHE A 222 -1.88 7.91 0.50
CA PHE A 222 -3.18 7.62 -0.12
C PHE A 222 -3.32 6.13 -0.51
N SER A 223 -2.33 5.57 -1.22
CA SER A 223 -2.33 4.14 -1.59
C SER A 223 -2.39 3.22 -0.37
N PHE A 224 -1.67 3.55 0.69
CA PHE A 224 -1.65 2.77 1.92
C PHE A 224 -2.95 2.86 2.72
N PHE A 225 -3.62 4.02 2.71
CA PHE A 225 -4.98 4.13 3.23
C PHE A 225 -5.97 3.26 2.46
N ASN A 226 -5.83 3.17 1.14
CA ASN A 226 -6.62 2.25 0.33
C ASN A 226 -6.26 0.78 0.62
N LEU A 227 -5.00 0.48 0.94
CA LEU A 227 -4.59 -0.85 1.39
C LEU A 227 -5.21 -1.20 2.75
N HIS A 228 -5.33 -0.25 3.68
CA HIS A 228 -6.10 -0.44 4.92
C HIS A 228 -7.58 -0.69 4.63
N ALA A 229 -8.17 0.02 3.67
CA ALA A 229 -9.55 -0.22 3.25
C ALA A 229 -9.74 -1.64 2.69
N ILE A 230 -8.75 -2.13 1.95
CA ILE A 230 -8.72 -3.50 1.43
C ILE A 230 -8.60 -4.52 2.57
N ALA A 231 -7.62 -4.35 3.45
CA ALA A 231 -7.25 -5.32 4.48
C ALA A 231 -8.22 -5.35 5.68
N PHE A 232 -8.69 -4.19 6.13
CA PHE A 232 -9.49 -4.06 7.34
C PHE A 232 -10.96 -3.73 7.08
N ASN A 233 -11.34 -3.50 5.81
CA ASN A 233 -12.68 -3.05 5.44
C ASN A 233 -13.07 -1.73 6.16
N LEU A 234 -12.10 -0.80 6.27
CA LEU A 234 -12.27 0.55 6.81
C LEU A 234 -12.42 1.58 5.67
N PRO A 235 -13.10 2.71 5.87
CA PRO A 235 -13.11 3.78 4.87
C PRO A 235 -11.72 4.41 4.72
N SER A 236 -11.37 4.82 3.50
CA SER A 236 -10.11 5.54 3.25
C SER A 236 -10.23 7.00 3.73
N PRO A 237 -9.30 7.51 4.56
CA PRO A 237 -9.34 8.89 5.04
C PRO A 237 -9.05 9.97 3.99
N LEU A 238 -8.54 9.60 2.81
CA LEU A 238 -8.27 10.50 1.68
C LEU A 238 -8.98 9.98 0.43
N LEU A 239 -9.69 10.86 -0.26
CA LEU A 239 -10.47 10.51 -1.44
C LEU A 239 -9.73 10.86 -2.73
N ILE A 240 -10.06 10.16 -3.82
CA ILE A 240 -9.57 10.49 -5.18
C ILE A 240 -9.79 11.97 -5.50
N ALA A 241 -10.93 12.54 -5.11
CA ALA A 241 -11.28 13.94 -5.39
C ALA A 241 -10.36 14.96 -4.67
N ASP A 242 -9.74 14.56 -3.55
CA ASP A 242 -8.84 15.42 -2.78
C ASP A 242 -7.52 15.66 -3.53
N ILE A 243 -7.14 14.77 -4.47
CA ILE A 243 -5.80 14.74 -5.07
C ILE A 243 -5.77 15.53 -6.39
N GLN A 244 -5.12 16.69 -6.38
CA GLN A 244 -4.79 17.52 -7.56
C GLN A 244 -3.26 17.55 -7.80
N LEU A 245 -2.57 16.47 -7.43
CA LEU A 245 -1.13 16.27 -7.61
C LEU A 245 -0.82 15.69 -9.00
N ARG A 246 0.45 15.77 -9.41
CA ARG A 246 0.96 14.98 -10.53
C ARG A 246 1.24 13.56 -10.10
N ILE A 247 1.22 12.63 -11.05
CA ILE A 247 1.74 11.29 -10.79
C ILE A 247 3.27 11.33 -10.64
N PRO A 248 3.89 10.33 -9.97
CA PRO A 248 5.32 10.29 -9.77
C PRO A 248 6.11 10.21 -11.08
N CYS A 249 7.33 10.73 -11.05
CA CYS A 249 8.27 10.66 -12.18
C CYS A 249 8.65 9.21 -12.52
N SER A 250 9.33 9.04 -13.66
CA SER A 250 9.81 7.73 -14.12
C SER A 250 10.86 7.14 -13.17
N GLU A 251 10.93 5.81 -13.06
CA GLU A 251 11.92 5.15 -12.19
C GLU A 251 13.38 5.39 -12.64
N PRO A 252 13.72 5.48 -13.94
CA PRO A 252 15.04 5.94 -14.37
C PRO A 252 15.41 7.32 -13.84
N GLU A 253 14.47 8.27 -13.85
CA GLU A 253 14.68 9.64 -13.38
C GLU A 253 14.84 9.70 -11.85
N TRP A 254 13.98 8.97 -11.13
CA TRP A 254 14.07 8.82 -9.67
C TRP A 254 15.37 8.18 -9.17
N ARG A 255 16.00 7.33 -9.98
CA ARG A 255 17.17 6.55 -9.57
C ARG A 255 18.49 7.08 -10.12
N CYS A 256 18.49 8.27 -10.73
CA CYS A 256 19.71 8.87 -11.23
C CYS A 256 20.81 8.88 -10.16
N PRO A 257 22.04 8.45 -10.48
CA PRO A 257 23.11 8.30 -9.49
C PRO A 257 23.67 9.64 -9.00
N ASP A 258 23.56 10.69 -9.83
CA ASP A 258 24.13 12.00 -9.59
C ASP A 258 23.33 13.09 -10.32
N SER A 259 23.60 14.35 -9.95
CA SER A 259 22.93 15.54 -10.49
C SER A 259 23.15 15.75 -11.99
N ALA A 260 24.31 15.36 -12.54
CA ALA A 260 24.61 15.50 -13.95
C ALA A 260 23.78 14.53 -14.80
N SER A 261 23.68 13.27 -14.36
CA SER A 261 22.83 12.23 -14.97
C SER A 261 21.36 12.62 -14.91
N TRP A 262 20.91 13.15 -13.76
CA TRP A 262 19.56 13.68 -13.61
C TRP A 262 19.28 14.82 -14.59
N PHE A 263 20.14 15.84 -14.65
CA PHE A 263 19.94 17.01 -15.51
C PHE A 263 19.78 16.61 -16.99
N ASN A 264 20.63 15.69 -17.47
CA ASN A 264 20.57 15.18 -18.85
C ASN A 264 19.25 14.45 -19.18
N LEU A 265 18.66 13.75 -18.21
CA LEU A 265 17.41 13.03 -18.38
C LEU A 265 16.21 13.97 -18.19
N TYR A 266 16.25 14.82 -17.15
CA TYR A 266 15.21 15.78 -16.81
C TYR A 266 14.89 16.72 -17.97
N GLN A 267 15.91 17.24 -18.66
CA GLN A 267 15.75 18.10 -19.83
C GLN A 267 14.97 17.45 -20.99
N LYS A 268 15.04 16.12 -21.12
CA LYS A 268 14.37 15.35 -22.17
C LYS A 268 13.02 14.80 -21.71
N SER A 269 12.78 14.79 -20.41
CA SER A 269 11.62 14.19 -19.80
C SER A 269 10.40 15.07 -19.99
N LYS A 270 9.28 14.44 -20.34
CA LYS A 270 7.99 15.13 -20.34
C LYS A 270 7.53 15.27 -18.89
N GLN A 271 6.90 16.40 -18.58
CA GLN A 271 6.31 16.60 -17.27
C GLN A 271 5.26 15.51 -16.99
N PRO A 272 5.29 14.85 -15.82
CA PRO A 272 4.29 13.84 -15.49
C PRO A 272 2.86 14.43 -15.51
N PRO A 273 1.86 13.71 -16.03
CA PRO A 273 0.48 14.19 -16.09
C PRO A 273 -0.12 14.39 -14.68
N LEU A 274 -1.21 15.16 -14.60
CA LEU A 274 -1.99 15.26 -13.37
C LEU A 274 -2.69 13.93 -13.08
N PHE A 275 -2.77 13.56 -11.81
CA PHE A 275 -3.48 12.36 -11.36
C PHE A 275 -4.93 12.33 -11.85
N GLN A 276 -5.64 13.47 -11.77
CA GLN A 276 -7.03 13.56 -12.25
C GLN A 276 -7.15 13.34 -13.76
N ASP A 277 -6.17 13.75 -14.55
CA ASP A 277 -6.21 13.56 -16.01
C ASP A 277 -6.02 12.08 -16.37
N CYS A 278 -5.15 11.37 -15.65
CA CYS A 278 -5.03 9.92 -15.76
C CYS A 278 -6.33 9.20 -15.37
N ILE A 279 -6.98 9.60 -14.26
CA ILE A 279 -8.26 9.01 -13.84
C ILE A 279 -9.36 9.27 -14.86
N LYS A 280 -9.43 10.49 -15.43
CA LYS A 280 -10.36 10.80 -16.52
C LYS A 280 -10.07 9.92 -17.74
N GLY A 281 -8.81 9.78 -18.16
CA GLY A 281 -8.41 8.93 -19.29
C GLY A 281 -8.77 7.45 -19.10
N LEU A 282 -8.66 6.93 -17.87
CA LEU A 282 -9.08 5.57 -17.54
C LEU A 282 -10.60 5.40 -17.64
N LEU A 283 -11.37 6.37 -17.14
CA LEU A 283 -12.83 6.25 -17.04
C LEU A 283 -13.59 6.66 -18.31
N HIS A 284 -13.00 7.43 -19.22
CA HIS A 284 -13.66 7.88 -20.45
C HIS A 284 -13.18 7.11 -21.67
N GLY A 285 -14.07 6.84 -22.63
CA GLY A 285 -13.80 6.03 -23.82
C GLY A 285 -12.81 6.66 -24.82
N ASP A 286 -12.87 7.97 -24.99
CA ASP A 286 -12.21 8.68 -26.09
C ASP A 286 -10.89 9.32 -25.66
N GLY A 287 -9.78 8.57 -25.79
CA GLY A 287 -8.44 9.13 -25.58
C GLY A 287 -7.38 8.07 -25.33
N ALA A 288 -6.17 8.32 -25.85
CA ALA A 288 -4.99 7.56 -25.46
C ALA A 288 -4.67 7.85 -23.98
N MET A 289 -4.27 6.81 -23.25
CA MET A 289 -3.86 6.95 -21.87
C MET A 289 -2.61 7.81 -21.75
N PRO A 290 -2.55 8.78 -20.82
CA PRO A 290 -1.30 9.44 -20.48
C PRO A 290 -0.27 8.42 -20.02
N VAL A 291 0.98 8.57 -20.45
CA VAL A 291 2.09 7.72 -20.01
C VAL A 291 2.33 7.95 -18.51
N PHE A 292 2.45 6.85 -17.75
CA PHE A 292 2.71 6.87 -16.32
C PHE A 292 3.90 5.99 -15.94
N SER A 293 4.56 6.31 -14.82
CA SER A 293 5.60 5.45 -14.22
C SER A 293 5.00 4.23 -13.53
N SER A 294 5.83 3.25 -13.18
CA SER A 294 5.43 2.07 -12.39
C SER A 294 4.71 2.47 -11.09
N LEU A 295 5.24 3.46 -10.38
CA LEU A 295 4.59 4.01 -9.18
C LEU A 295 3.32 4.82 -9.52
N GLY A 296 3.28 5.53 -10.64
CA GLY A 296 2.05 6.16 -11.14
C GLY A 296 0.93 5.14 -11.38
N GLY A 297 1.24 4.04 -12.08
CA GLY A 297 0.32 2.92 -12.30
C GLY A 297 -0.17 2.30 -11.00
N HIS A 298 0.72 2.17 -10.01
CA HIS A 298 0.37 1.70 -8.67
C HIS A 298 -0.65 2.59 -7.96
N VAL A 299 -0.45 3.91 -7.99
CA VAL A 299 -1.39 4.89 -7.42
C VAL A 299 -2.74 4.83 -8.14
N LEU A 300 -2.75 4.67 -9.47
CA LEU A 300 -3.97 4.59 -10.27
C LEU A 300 -4.78 3.31 -9.98
N ILE A 301 -4.14 2.15 -9.79
CA ILE A 301 -4.91 0.94 -9.45
C ILE A 301 -5.53 1.03 -8.05
N HIS A 302 -4.83 1.66 -7.09
CA HIS A 302 -5.41 1.98 -5.79
C HIS A 302 -6.61 2.92 -5.87
N ALA A 303 -6.58 3.90 -6.78
CA ALA A 303 -7.71 4.79 -7.03
C ALA A 303 -8.92 4.04 -7.64
N LEU A 304 -8.71 3.16 -8.62
CA LEU A 304 -9.79 2.33 -9.17
C LEU A 304 -10.38 1.41 -8.09
N LEU A 305 -9.55 0.79 -7.25
CA LEU A 305 -10.00 0.00 -6.10
C LEU A 305 -10.81 0.82 -5.09
N GLN A 306 -10.37 2.04 -4.75
CA GLN A 306 -11.15 2.91 -3.87
C GLN A 306 -12.53 3.19 -4.47
N ARG A 307 -12.61 3.48 -5.78
CA ARG A 307 -13.89 3.74 -6.45
C ARG A 307 -14.80 2.51 -6.43
N ILE A 308 -14.27 1.32 -6.71
CA ILE A 308 -15.01 0.04 -6.61
C ILE A 308 -15.55 -0.15 -5.19
N ILE A 309 -14.71 -0.01 -4.16
CA ILE A 309 -15.10 -0.18 -2.76
C ILE A 309 -16.18 0.81 -2.34
N CYS A 310 -16.03 2.10 -2.69
CA CYS A 310 -17.01 3.13 -2.36
C CYS A 310 -18.38 2.85 -2.99
N ILE A 311 -18.40 2.41 -4.26
CA ILE A 311 -19.62 2.05 -4.98
C ILE A 311 -20.29 0.86 -4.29
N GLN A 312 -19.55 -0.21 -4.01
CA GLN A 312 -20.09 -1.38 -3.31
C GLN A 312 -20.67 -1.05 -1.94
N GLN A 313 -20.00 -0.19 -1.17
CA GLN A 313 -20.46 0.23 0.15
C GLN A 313 -21.72 1.11 0.09
N SER A 314 -21.85 1.93 -0.95
CA SER A 314 -22.98 2.85 -1.14
C SER A 314 -24.23 2.16 -1.70
N ILE A 315 -24.04 1.09 -2.47
CA ILE A 315 -25.10 0.40 -3.20
C ILE A 315 -25.89 -0.61 -2.36
N ARG A 316 -25.41 -0.98 -1.16
CA ARG A 316 -26.15 -1.82 -0.19
C ARG A 316 -27.51 -1.27 0.27
N MET A 317 -27.94 -0.12 -0.24
CA MET A 317 -29.29 0.40 -0.06
C MET A 317 -30.17 -0.07 -1.24
N GLU A 318 -31.12 -0.97 -0.93
CA GLU A 318 -31.88 -1.90 -1.80
C GLU A 318 -32.62 -1.34 -3.05
N SER A 319 -32.51 -0.06 -3.41
CA SER A 319 -33.26 0.54 -4.53
C SER A 319 -32.42 1.01 -5.72
N MET A 320 -31.12 1.31 -5.57
CA MET A 320 -30.28 1.88 -6.63
C MET A 320 -29.48 0.84 -7.45
N GLU A 321 -29.42 -0.41 -6.97
CA GLU A 321 -28.65 -1.51 -7.55
C GLU A 321 -28.95 -1.78 -9.01
N LYS A 322 -30.24 -1.81 -9.39
CA LYS A 322 -30.66 -2.31 -10.71
C LYS A 322 -30.44 -1.34 -11.86
N HIS A 323 -30.35 -0.04 -11.59
CA HIS A 323 -30.32 0.99 -12.65
C HIS A 323 -28.95 1.67 -12.83
N ILE A 324 -28.20 1.88 -11.74
CA ILE A 324 -26.96 2.68 -11.78
C ILE A 324 -25.72 1.79 -11.83
N PHE A 325 -25.76 0.64 -11.16
CA PHE A 325 -24.61 -0.25 -11.06
C PHE A 325 -24.14 -0.82 -12.40
N PRO A 326 -25.01 -1.24 -13.35
CA PRO A 326 -24.55 -1.84 -14.60
C PRO A 326 -23.67 -0.90 -15.44
N GLY A 327 -24.09 0.38 -15.57
CA GLY A 327 -23.33 1.38 -16.32
C GLY A 327 -21.98 1.69 -15.65
N LEU A 328 -21.98 1.90 -14.33
CA LEU A 328 -20.74 2.14 -13.57
C LEU A 328 -19.79 0.93 -13.62
N SER A 329 -20.32 -0.29 -13.55
CA SER A 329 -19.54 -1.52 -13.62
C SER A 329 -18.86 -1.67 -14.98
N GLN A 330 -19.59 -1.40 -16.07
CA GLN A 330 -19.02 -1.41 -17.41
C GLN A 330 -17.89 -0.36 -17.56
N THR A 331 -18.10 0.87 -17.06
CA THR A 331 -17.05 1.90 -17.08
C THR A 331 -15.81 1.48 -16.31
N LEU A 332 -15.97 0.88 -15.12
CA LEU A 332 -14.84 0.42 -14.31
C LEU A 332 -14.12 -0.78 -14.94
N GLN A 333 -14.86 -1.69 -15.57
CA GLN A 333 -14.27 -2.82 -16.31
C GLN A 333 -13.44 -2.31 -17.50
N GLN A 334 -13.93 -1.33 -18.24
CA GLN A 334 -13.18 -0.67 -19.32
C GLN A 334 -11.94 0.04 -18.78
N ALA A 335 -12.05 0.73 -17.65
CA ALA A 335 -10.92 1.39 -16.99
C ALA A 335 -9.83 0.41 -16.56
N LEU A 336 -10.21 -0.75 -16.01
CA LEU A 336 -9.27 -1.79 -15.65
C LEU A 336 -8.57 -2.40 -16.88
N ASN A 337 -9.30 -2.62 -17.97
CA ASN A 337 -8.70 -3.08 -19.23
C ASN A 337 -7.70 -2.04 -19.80
N LYS A 338 -8.06 -0.75 -19.78
CA LYS A 338 -7.15 0.33 -20.20
C LYS A 338 -5.91 0.41 -19.31
N TRP A 339 -6.08 0.24 -18.00
CA TRP A 339 -4.97 0.19 -17.05
C TRP A 339 -4.05 -1.00 -17.36
N GLN A 340 -4.61 -2.18 -17.66
CA GLN A 340 -3.84 -3.36 -18.03
C GLN A 340 -3.02 -3.13 -19.30
N SER A 341 -3.63 -2.63 -20.38
CA SER A 341 -2.91 -2.35 -21.63
C SER A 341 -1.78 -1.35 -21.41
N ALA A 342 -2.05 -0.27 -20.67
CA ALA A 342 -1.02 0.72 -20.34
C ALA A 342 0.08 0.16 -19.43
N TRP A 343 -0.23 -0.81 -18.56
CA TRP A 343 0.76 -1.52 -17.76
C TRP A 343 1.61 -2.44 -18.64
N GLU A 344 1.03 -3.19 -19.58
CA GLU A 344 1.74 -4.10 -20.48
C GLU A 344 2.67 -3.36 -21.47
N GLU A 345 2.27 -2.16 -21.91
CA GLU A 345 3.07 -1.30 -22.79
C GLU A 345 4.18 -0.53 -22.05
N ASN A 346 4.13 -0.47 -20.72
CA ASN A 346 5.06 0.31 -19.92
C ASN A 346 6.42 -0.41 -19.78
N PRO A 347 7.55 0.20 -20.17
CA PRO A 347 8.87 -0.42 -20.05
C PRO A 347 9.33 -0.63 -18.59
N GLU A 348 8.68 0.01 -17.62
CA GLU A 348 8.92 -0.18 -16.19
C GLU A 348 8.09 -1.33 -15.58
N SER A 349 7.20 -1.95 -16.37
CA SER A 349 6.38 -3.08 -15.92
C SER A 349 7.13 -4.40 -16.03
N SER A 350 6.91 -5.26 -15.05
CA SER A 350 7.55 -6.57 -15.01
C SER A 350 6.67 -7.60 -14.32
N TYR A 351 6.69 -8.82 -14.85
CA TYR A 351 6.10 -10.01 -14.23
C TYR A 351 6.98 -10.59 -13.14
N SER A 352 8.23 -10.15 -13.03
CA SER A 352 9.17 -10.62 -12.02
C SER A 352 9.22 -9.67 -10.84
N PRO A 353 9.15 -10.18 -9.59
CA PRO A 353 9.37 -9.35 -8.42
C PRO A 353 10.85 -8.94 -8.28
N LEU A 354 11.77 -9.54 -9.05
CA LEU A 354 13.20 -9.23 -9.04
C LEU A 354 13.63 -8.22 -10.12
N ASP A 355 12.67 -7.48 -10.68
CA ASP A 355 12.92 -6.51 -11.72
C ASP A 355 13.88 -5.37 -11.28
N ARG A 356 14.65 -4.84 -12.22
CA ARG A 356 15.57 -3.71 -11.98
C ARG A 356 14.85 -2.45 -11.49
N TYR A 357 13.60 -2.23 -11.88
CA TYR A 357 12.76 -1.11 -11.44
C TYR A 357 12.03 -1.40 -10.12
N GLY A 358 12.28 -2.55 -9.51
CA GLY A 358 11.73 -2.93 -8.22
C GLY A 358 10.33 -3.54 -8.29
N PRO A 359 9.74 -3.84 -7.11
CA PRO A 359 8.57 -4.71 -7.00
C PRO A 359 7.22 -4.02 -7.27
N ILE A 360 7.19 -2.73 -7.56
CA ILE A 360 5.94 -1.93 -7.56
C ILE A 360 5.01 -2.32 -8.71
N ALA A 361 5.54 -2.53 -9.92
CA ALA A 361 4.74 -2.99 -11.05
C ALA A 361 4.11 -4.35 -10.76
N PHE A 362 4.89 -5.26 -10.19
CA PHE A 362 4.47 -6.60 -9.79
C PHE A 362 3.37 -6.54 -8.71
N ASN A 363 3.56 -5.72 -7.66
CA ASN A 363 2.55 -5.47 -6.63
C ASN A 363 1.24 -4.91 -7.20
N SER A 364 1.33 -4.01 -8.19
CA SER A 364 0.18 -3.40 -8.84
C SER A 364 -0.66 -4.42 -9.61
N ARG A 365 -0.02 -5.45 -10.16
CA ARG A 365 -0.72 -6.56 -10.84
C ARG A 365 -1.58 -7.40 -9.89
N ALA A 366 -1.12 -7.63 -8.65
CA ALA A 366 -1.97 -8.27 -7.63
C ALA A 366 -3.22 -7.40 -7.36
N LEU A 367 -3.04 -6.10 -7.13
CA LEU A 367 -4.17 -5.19 -6.92
C LEU A 367 -5.13 -5.16 -8.12
N TYR A 368 -4.62 -5.27 -9.34
CA TYR A 368 -5.42 -5.39 -10.55
C TYR A 368 -6.32 -6.64 -10.55
N HIS A 369 -5.78 -7.82 -10.24
CA HIS A 369 -6.59 -9.03 -10.12
C HIS A 369 -7.65 -8.89 -9.01
N LEU A 370 -7.29 -8.26 -7.90
CA LEU A 370 -8.23 -8.00 -6.81
C LEU A 370 -9.33 -7.02 -7.23
N ALA A 371 -9.00 -6.01 -8.05
CA ALA A 371 -9.97 -5.03 -8.53
C ALA A 371 -11.06 -5.68 -9.40
N HIS A 372 -10.69 -6.59 -10.31
CA HIS A 372 -11.69 -7.36 -11.08
C HIS A 372 -12.54 -8.26 -10.19
N ILE A 373 -11.93 -8.95 -9.23
CA ILE A 373 -12.66 -9.81 -8.28
C ILE A 373 -13.68 -8.97 -7.51
N ARG A 374 -13.24 -7.85 -6.93
CA ARG A 374 -14.13 -6.97 -6.17
C ARG A 374 -15.15 -6.29 -7.07
N LEU A 375 -14.85 -5.95 -8.31
CA LEU A 375 -15.87 -5.42 -9.23
C LEU A 375 -16.96 -6.45 -9.54
N ALA A 376 -16.58 -7.72 -9.68
CA ALA A 376 -17.48 -8.82 -9.99
C ALA A 376 -18.30 -9.29 -8.78
N LEU A 377 -17.72 -9.28 -7.57
CA LEU A 377 -18.30 -9.88 -6.36
C LEU A 377 -18.02 -9.04 -5.11
N ASP A 378 -19.02 -8.89 -4.23
CA ASP A 378 -18.82 -8.39 -2.85
C ASP A 378 -19.00 -9.53 -1.85
N ILE A 379 -17.90 -9.98 -1.23
CA ILE A 379 -17.92 -10.99 -0.17
C ILE A 379 -18.10 -10.38 1.24
N GLY A 380 -18.34 -9.07 1.30
CA GLY A 380 -18.71 -8.38 2.53
C GLY A 380 -17.58 -8.22 3.54
N SER A 381 -17.92 -8.19 4.83
CA SER A 381 -16.97 -7.98 5.94
C SER A 381 -16.20 -9.25 6.33
N ALA A 382 -16.52 -10.41 5.74
CA ALA A 382 -15.87 -11.69 6.05
C ALA A 382 -14.35 -11.65 5.79
N ARG A 383 -13.89 -10.81 4.86
CA ARG A 383 -12.48 -10.60 4.50
C ARG A 383 -11.67 -9.73 5.47
N SER A 384 -12.32 -9.05 6.42
CA SER A 384 -11.63 -8.08 7.28
C SER A 384 -10.63 -8.76 8.23
N LEU A 385 -9.37 -8.33 8.20
CA LEU A 385 -8.32 -8.78 9.11
C LEU A 385 -8.40 -8.13 10.50
N LEU A 386 -9.33 -7.19 10.71
CA LEU A 386 -9.39 -6.39 11.93
C LEU A 386 -9.79 -7.24 13.15
N GLU A 387 -8.90 -7.29 14.15
CA GLU A 387 -9.12 -7.89 15.48
C GLU A 387 -9.41 -9.40 15.53
N GLN A 388 -9.06 -10.17 14.49
CA GLN A 388 -9.37 -11.61 14.40
C GLN A 388 -8.15 -12.50 14.67
N SER A 389 -8.36 -13.58 15.43
CA SER A 389 -7.43 -14.71 15.44
C SER A 389 -7.54 -15.49 14.13
N PRO A 390 -6.50 -16.25 13.72
CA PRO A 390 -6.55 -17.07 12.51
C PRO A 390 -7.77 -18.02 12.47
N ALA A 391 -8.12 -18.61 13.61
CA ALA A 391 -9.25 -19.53 13.73
C ALA A 391 -10.61 -18.83 13.53
N GLN A 392 -10.76 -17.61 14.05
CA GLN A 392 -11.99 -16.83 13.85
C GLN A 392 -12.18 -16.44 12.40
N LEU A 393 -11.11 -16.01 11.73
CA LEU A 393 -11.16 -15.64 10.32
C LEU A 393 -11.46 -16.87 9.44
N ALA A 394 -10.83 -18.01 9.71
CA ALA A 394 -11.10 -19.25 8.98
C ALA A 394 -12.57 -19.70 9.10
N ARG A 395 -13.16 -19.61 10.30
CA ARG A 395 -14.60 -19.89 10.49
C ARG A 395 -15.49 -18.91 9.75
N LYS A 396 -15.19 -17.61 9.80
CA LYS A 396 -15.95 -16.59 9.05
C LYS A 396 -15.92 -16.83 7.55
N LEU A 397 -14.80 -17.29 7.01
CA LEU A 397 -14.72 -17.68 5.60
C LEU A 397 -15.60 -18.91 5.33
N GLN A 398 -15.55 -19.94 6.18
CA GLN A 398 -16.37 -21.14 6.04
C GLN A 398 -17.89 -20.84 6.15
N GLU A 399 -18.27 -19.98 7.08
CA GLU A 399 -19.65 -19.53 7.31
C GLU A 399 -20.09 -18.44 6.31
N GLY A 400 -19.19 -18.00 5.43
CA GLY A 400 -19.43 -16.97 4.43
C GLY A 400 -20.51 -17.37 3.41
N PRO A 401 -21.06 -16.38 2.66
CA PRO A 401 -22.10 -16.65 1.69
C PRO A 401 -21.60 -17.59 0.59
N ARG A 402 -22.41 -18.62 0.28
CA ARG A 402 -22.23 -19.44 -0.92
C ARG A 402 -22.51 -18.59 -2.15
N ILE A 403 -21.54 -18.55 -3.07
CA ILE A 403 -21.66 -17.77 -4.29
C ILE A 403 -22.18 -18.69 -5.39
N GLU A 404 -23.30 -18.31 -6.01
CA GLU A 404 -23.91 -19.10 -7.09
C GLU A 404 -23.09 -19.04 -8.38
N ARG A 405 -23.18 -20.12 -9.17
CA ARG A 405 -22.57 -20.20 -10.50
C ARG A 405 -23.11 -19.06 -11.38
N SER A 406 -22.21 -18.22 -11.84
CA SER A 406 -22.54 -17.06 -12.67
C SER A 406 -21.33 -16.62 -13.51
N PRO A 407 -21.55 -15.83 -14.59
CA PRO A 407 -20.44 -15.25 -15.36
C PRO A 407 -19.50 -14.38 -14.52
N HIS A 408 -20.03 -13.71 -13.49
CA HIS A 408 -19.25 -12.89 -12.56
C HIS A 408 -18.31 -13.75 -11.68
N LEU A 409 -18.80 -14.90 -11.20
CA LEU A 409 -17.98 -15.85 -10.45
C LEU A 409 -16.88 -16.47 -11.32
N LEU A 410 -17.21 -16.82 -12.57
CA LEU A 410 -16.22 -17.29 -13.55
C LEU A 410 -15.14 -16.24 -13.82
N LEU A 411 -15.52 -14.97 -14.03
CA LEU A 411 -14.58 -13.86 -14.21
C LEU A 411 -13.66 -13.70 -13.00
N ALA A 412 -14.22 -13.67 -11.79
CA ALA A 412 -13.45 -13.54 -10.56
C ALA A 412 -12.47 -14.72 -10.39
N ALA A 413 -12.91 -15.95 -10.68
CA ALA A 413 -12.07 -17.14 -10.64
C ALA A 413 -10.93 -17.08 -11.65
N ARG A 414 -11.15 -16.58 -12.88
CA ARG A 414 -10.08 -16.39 -13.88
C ARG A 414 -8.95 -15.49 -13.36
N HIS A 415 -9.29 -14.36 -12.76
CA HIS A 415 -8.29 -13.47 -12.17
C HIS A 415 -7.57 -14.12 -10.98
N ALA A 416 -8.29 -14.84 -10.13
CA ALA A 416 -7.69 -15.52 -8.98
C ALA A 416 -6.75 -16.68 -9.39
N VAL A 417 -7.10 -17.47 -10.41
CA VAL A 417 -6.23 -18.52 -10.98
C VAL A 417 -4.99 -17.89 -11.59
N THR A 418 -5.16 -16.84 -12.41
CA THR A 418 -4.03 -16.13 -13.03
C THR A 418 -3.05 -15.58 -11.99
N ALA A 419 -3.57 -15.07 -10.87
CA ALA A 419 -2.76 -14.62 -9.75
C ALA A 419 -2.01 -15.76 -9.04
N LEU A 420 -2.58 -16.97 -8.99
CA LEU A 420 -1.95 -18.17 -8.41
C LEU A 420 -0.89 -18.77 -9.34
N CYS A 421 -1.11 -18.77 -10.66
CA CYS A 421 -0.16 -19.34 -11.61
C CYS A 421 1.22 -18.69 -11.51
N SER A 422 1.29 -17.37 -11.33
CA SER A 422 2.55 -16.63 -11.26
C SER A 422 3.49 -17.09 -10.15
N PRO A 423 3.09 -17.14 -8.85
CA PRO A 423 3.94 -17.66 -7.80
C PRO A 423 4.22 -19.16 -7.91
N VAL A 424 3.31 -19.96 -8.49
CA VAL A 424 3.56 -21.40 -8.74
C VAL A 424 4.67 -21.59 -9.77
N GLN A 425 4.60 -20.86 -10.90
CA GLN A 425 5.63 -20.89 -11.96
C GLN A 425 7.01 -20.40 -11.48
N MET A 426 7.03 -19.45 -10.54
CA MET A 426 8.28 -18.98 -9.91
C MET A 426 8.84 -19.95 -8.86
N GLY A 427 8.03 -20.93 -8.42
CA GLY A 427 8.36 -21.88 -7.37
C GLY A 427 7.67 -21.55 -6.05
N VAL A 428 6.79 -22.47 -5.62
CA VAL A 428 5.92 -22.35 -4.43
C VAL A 428 6.69 -21.93 -3.17
N HIS A 429 7.88 -22.50 -2.94
CA HIS A 429 8.70 -22.20 -1.75
C HIS A 429 9.72 -21.08 -1.94
N PHE A 430 9.97 -20.66 -3.19
CA PHE A 430 10.92 -19.60 -3.52
C PHE A 430 10.33 -18.23 -3.22
N VAL A 431 9.09 -18.03 -3.67
CA VAL A 431 8.43 -16.74 -3.70
C VAL A 431 8.25 -16.11 -2.32
N GLY A 432 7.79 -16.89 -1.34
CA GLY A 432 7.65 -16.41 0.03
C GLY A 432 8.97 -15.99 0.70
N ARG A 433 10.12 -16.39 0.13
CA ARG A 433 11.46 -16.04 0.63
C ARG A 433 12.15 -14.96 -0.19
N ALA A 434 11.56 -14.53 -1.30
CA ALA A 434 12.11 -13.47 -2.12
C ALA A 434 11.97 -12.11 -1.40
N PRO A 435 13.03 -11.30 -1.32
CA PRO A 435 13.01 -10.01 -0.60
C PRO A 435 12.03 -9.00 -1.21
N SER A 436 11.55 -9.25 -2.42
CA SER A 436 10.61 -8.42 -3.17
C SER A 436 9.14 -8.84 -3.06
N TRP A 437 8.82 -9.85 -2.25
CA TRP A 437 7.42 -10.22 -2.01
C TRP A 437 6.77 -9.29 -0.98
N SER A 438 5.81 -8.48 -1.43
CA SER A 438 5.12 -7.50 -0.57
C SER A 438 3.98 -8.12 0.23
N VAL A 439 3.69 -7.54 1.40
CA VAL A 439 2.49 -7.83 2.23
C VAL A 439 1.19 -7.68 1.44
N MET A 440 1.18 -6.84 0.39
CA MET A 440 0.04 -6.69 -0.51
C MET A 440 -0.40 -8.01 -1.15
N HIS A 441 0.54 -8.88 -1.52
CA HIS A 441 0.22 -10.19 -2.09
C HIS A 441 -0.48 -11.09 -1.07
N ALA A 442 -0.04 -11.07 0.19
CA ALA A 442 -0.71 -11.78 1.26
C ALA A 442 -2.15 -11.27 1.43
N VAL A 443 -2.34 -9.94 1.52
CA VAL A 443 -3.66 -9.32 1.65
C VAL A 443 -4.59 -9.73 0.50
N CYS A 444 -4.13 -9.69 -0.75
CA CYS A 444 -4.95 -10.06 -1.90
C CYS A 444 -5.25 -11.56 -1.96
N SER A 445 -4.28 -12.41 -1.60
CA SER A 445 -4.38 -13.87 -1.69
C SER A 445 -5.47 -14.49 -0.83
N LEU A 446 -5.86 -13.82 0.27
CA LEU A 446 -6.99 -14.26 1.10
C LEU A 446 -8.28 -14.34 0.28
N GLU A 447 -8.56 -13.29 -0.50
CA GLU A 447 -9.75 -13.25 -1.37
C GLU A 447 -9.57 -14.16 -2.59
N TYR A 448 -8.37 -14.25 -3.17
CA TYR A 448 -8.12 -15.19 -4.28
C TYR A 448 -8.43 -16.64 -3.88
N ALA A 449 -7.90 -17.08 -2.75
CA ALA A 449 -8.10 -18.42 -2.23
C ALA A 449 -9.59 -18.70 -1.95
N TYR A 450 -10.27 -17.74 -1.31
CA TYR A 450 -11.70 -17.85 -1.03
C TYR A 450 -12.53 -17.97 -2.32
N ILE A 451 -12.34 -17.07 -3.28
CA ILE A 451 -13.09 -17.05 -4.54
C ILE A 451 -12.87 -18.31 -5.37
N LEU A 452 -11.63 -18.81 -5.44
CA LEU A 452 -11.36 -20.05 -6.16
C LEU A 452 -12.05 -21.25 -5.52
N ASN A 453 -12.06 -21.34 -4.19
CA ASN A 453 -12.86 -22.35 -3.52
C ASN A 453 -14.35 -22.21 -3.87
N GLN A 454 -14.94 -21.00 -3.76
CA GLN A 454 -16.35 -20.79 -4.07
C GLN A 454 -16.68 -21.18 -5.52
N TYR A 455 -15.83 -20.83 -6.49
CA TYR A 455 -16.00 -21.24 -7.88
C TYR A 455 -15.98 -22.76 -8.04
N ILE A 456 -14.99 -23.44 -7.45
CA ILE A 456 -14.89 -24.89 -7.50
C ILE A 456 -16.15 -25.53 -6.89
N GLN A 457 -16.57 -25.11 -5.69
CA GLN A 457 -17.79 -25.62 -5.05
C GLN A 457 -19.05 -25.41 -5.90
N ALA A 458 -19.14 -24.31 -6.66
CA ALA A 458 -20.26 -24.04 -7.54
C ALA A 458 -20.32 -24.94 -8.79
N ILE A 459 -19.19 -25.52 -9.22
CA ILE A 459 -19.11 -26.32 -10.47
C ILE A 459 -18.89 -27.83 -10.24
N ILE A 460 -18.36 -28.26 -9.10
CA ILE A 460 -17.96 -29.68 -8.88
C ILE A 460 -19.12 -30.68 -8.96
N HIS A 461 -20.35 -30.24 -8.70
CA HIS A 461 -21.55 -31.08 -8.80
C HIS A 461 -22.12 -31.16 -10.22
N ILE A 462 -21.60 -30.35 -11.14
CA ILE A 462 -22.08 -30.25 -12.51
C ILE A 462 -21.30 -31.26 -13.38
N PRO A 463 -21.98 -32.11 -14.16
CA PRO A 463 -21.29 -33.01 -15.09
C PRO A 463 -20.38 -32.23 -16.05
N LEU A 464 -19.15 -32.72 -16.28
CA LEU A 464 -18.15 -32.08 -17.17
C LEU A 464 -18.69 -31.69 -18.55
N ARG A 465 -19.59 -32.52 -19.11
CA ARG A 465 -20.26 -32.29 -20.40
C ARG A 465 -21.22 -31.09 -20.40
N SER A 466 -21.66 -30.66 -19.22
CA SER A 466 -22.64 -29.59 -19.01
C SER A 466 -21.99 -28.27 -18.58
N LEU A 467 -20.67 -28.26 -18.35
CA LEU A 467 -19.90 -27.03 -18.16
C LEU A 467 -19.79 -26.28 -19.49
N GLU A 468 -19.60 -24.97 -19.40
CA GLU A 468 -19.24 -24.15 -20.57
C GLU A 468 -17.78 -24.39 -20.96
N GLU A 469 -17.40 -24.02 -22.18
CA GLU A 469 -16.02 -24.19 -22.67
C GLU A 469 -15.02 -23.44 -21.79
N ASP A 470 -15.35 -22.20 -21.45
CA ASP A 470 -14.58 -21.34 -20.57
C ASP A 470 -14.38 -21.92 -19.17
N GLU A 471 -15.41 -22.58 -18.63
CA GLU A 471 -15.34 -23.24 -17.31
C GLU A 471 -14.49 -24.50 -17.35
N ARG A 472 -14.63 -25.31 -18.41
CA ARG A 472 -13.76 -26.48 -18.61
C ARG A 472 -12.30 -26.07 -18.73
N ALA A 473 -12.00 -25.05 -19.51
CA ALA A 473 -10.65 -24.53 -19.68
C ALA A 473 -10.07 -24.07 -18.34
N LEU A 474 -10.85 -23.31 -17.55
CA LEU A 474 -10.41 -22.84 -16.23
C LEU A 474 -10.16 -24.00 -15.26
N LEU A 475 -11.04 -25.02 -15.25
CA LEU A 475 -10.87 -26.21 -14.41
C LEU A 475 -9.59 -26.98 -14.77
N VAL A 476 -9.25 -27.07 -16.06
CA VAL A 476 -7.97 -27.66 -16.52
C VAL A 476 -6.79 -26.87 -15.97
N THR A 477 -6.79 -25.54 -16.12
CA THR A 477 -5.71 -24.69 -15.58
C THR A 477 -5.57 -24.81 -14.06
N ILE A 478 -6.69 -24.91 -13.33
CA ILE A 478 -6.67 -25.15 -11.87
C ILE A 478 -5.97 -26.48 -11.57
N LYS A 479 -6.35 -27.56 -12.27
CA LYS A 479 -5.76 -28.88 -12.07
C LYS A 479 -4.27 -28.89 -12.37
N GLU A 480 -3.84 -28.31 -13.50
CA GLU A 480 -2.42 -28.21 -13.87
C GLU A 480 -1.62 -27.42 -12.83
N THR A 481 -2.16 -26.29 -12.38
CA THR A 481 -1.52 -25.45 -11.36
C THR A 481 -1.38 -26.20 -10.03
N LEU A 482 -2.43 -26.90 -9.59
CA LEU A 482 -2.37 -27.69 -8.36
C LEU A 482 -1.48 -28.92 -8.47
N TYR A 483 -1.42 -29.54 -9.65
CA TYR A 483 -0.52 -30.65 -9.90
C TYR A 483 0.93 -30.22 -9.66
N GLU A 484 1.34 -29.07 -10.19
CA GLU A 484 2.68 -28.50 -9.98
C GLU A 484 2.97 -28.22 -8.49
N VAL A 485 1.98 -27.70 -7.76
CA VAL A 485 2.08 -27.45 -6.31
C VAL A 485 2.30 -28.75 -5.54
N GLU A 486 1.56 -29.81 -5.87
CA GLU A 486 1.68 -31.10 -5.21
C GLU A 486 3.01 -31.79 -5.54
N VAL A 487 3.49 -31.70 -6.80
CA VAL A 487 4.80 -32.24 -7.19
C VAL A 487 5.94 -31.53 -6.44
N SER A 488 5.78 -30.23 -6.19
CA SER A 488 6.78 -29.43 -5.47
C SER A 488 6.85 -29.73 -3.98
N SER A 489 5.89 -30.48 -3.42
CA SER A 489 5.80 -30.79 -1.99
C SER A 489 6.21 -32.23 -1.69
N SER A 490 7.10 -32.43 -0.72
CA SER A 490 7.53 -33.77 -0.27
C SER A 490 6.38 -34.67 0.22
N ALA A 491 5.28 -34.08 0.69
CA ALA A 491 4.09 -34.79 1.15
C ALA A 491 2.90 -34.64 0.17
N GLY A 492 3.14 -34.14 -1.03
CA GLY A 492 2.10 -33.93 -2.03
C GLY A 492 1.63 -35.22 -2.68
N ASN A 493 0.40 -35.20 -3.20
CA ASN A 493 -0.21 -36.29 -3.94
C ASN A 493 -0.84 -35.76 -5.24
N PRO A 494 -0.04 -35.65 -6.33
CA PRO A 494 -0.52 -35.10 -7.60
C PRO A 494 -1.69 -35.89 -8.21
N LYS A 495 -1.74 -37.21 -7.99
CA LYS A 495 -2.83 -38.06 -8.49
C LYS A 495 -4.19 -37.66 -7.92
N LEU A 496 -4.22 -37.20 -6.66
CA LEU A 496 -5.44 -36.81 -5.99
C LEU A 496 -6.13 -35.60 -6.68
N VAL A 497 -5.34 -34.69 -7.25
CA VAL A 497 -5.83 -33.53 -8.01
C VAL A 497 -6.56 -33.96 -9.30
N GLU A 498 -6.14 -35.07 -9.90
CA GLU A 498 -6.77 -35.58 -11.11
C GLU A 498 -8.06 -36.33 -10.79
N THR A 499 -8.04 -37.15 -9.74
CA THR A 499 -9.09 -38.14 -9.44
C THR A 499 -10.22 -37.62 -8.56
N GLU A 500 -9.96 -36.70 -7.63
CA GLU A 500 -10.94 -36.25 -6.63
C GLU A 500 -11.28 -34.77 -6.79
N LEU A 501 -12.41 -34.46 -7.40
CA LEU A 501 -12.83 -33.07 -7.65
C LEU A 501 -13.18 -32.32 -6.36
N ARG A 502 -13.64 -33.01 -5.31
CA ARG A 502 -14.04 -32.37 -4.03
C ARG A 502 -12.85 -31.77 -3.29
N ILE A 503 -11.65 -32.29 -3.52
CA ILE A 503 -10.44 -31.84 -2.84
C ILE A 503 -9.83 -30.58 -3.48
N LEU A 504 -10.23 -30.23 -4.70
CA LEU A 504 -9.61 -29.12 -5.45
C LEU A 504 -9.74 -27.79 -4.71
N GLY A 505 -10.91 -27.50 -4.15
CA GLY A 505 -11.15 -26.29 -3.35
C GLY A 505 -10.18 -26.16 -2.19
N PRO A 506 -10.14 -27.13 -1.26
CA PRO A 506 -9.17 -27.11 -0.16
C PRO A 506 -7.70 -27.06 -0.63
N LYS A 507 -7.34 -27.75 -1.72
CA LYS A 507 -5.99 -27.73 -2.29
C LYS A 507 -5.58 -26.35 -2.81
N VAL A 508 -6.48 -25.60 -3.45
CA VAL A 508 -6.20 -24.20 -3.85
C VAL A 508 -5.94 -23.32 -2.65
N VAL A 509 -6.75 -23.44 -1.60
CA VAL A 509 -6.56 -22.67 -0.36
C VAL A 509 -5.21 -23.00 0.27
N ARG A 510 -4.85 -24.30 0.31
CA ARG A 510 -3.58 -24.78 0.84
C ARG A 510 -2.37 -24.32 0.00
N ALA A 511 -2.50 -24.26 -1.32
CA ALA A 511 -1.46 -23.76 -2.20
C ALA A 511 -1.07 -22.31 -1.86
N TRP A 512 -2.06 -21.43 -1.68
CA TRP A 512 -1.80 -20.06 -1.21
C TRP A 512 -1.17 -20.02 0.18
N ALA A 513 -1.63 -20.86 1.12
CA ALA A 513 -1.04 -20.96 2.45
C ALA A 513 0.46 -21.31 2.40
N MET A 514 0.83 -22.27 1.54
CA MET A 514 2.21 -22.71 1.31
C MET A 514 3.09 -21.62 0.67
N ILE A 515 2.56 -20.89 -0.32
CA ILE A 515 3.27 -19.77 -0.97
C ILE A 515 3.64 -18.69 0.06
N LEU A 516 2.72 -18.40 0.99
CA LEU A 516 2.92 -17.36 2.00
C LEU A 516 3.75 -17.78 3.20
N ASP A 517 3.86 -19.08 3.50
CA ASP A 517 4.56 -19.60 4.70
C ASP A 517 6.05 -19.21 4.75
N GLY A 518 6.65 -18.93 3.59
CA GLY A 518 8.03 -18.45 3.48
C GLY A 518 8.24 -17.03 4.01
N MET A 519 7.21 -16.19 4.06
CA MET A 519 7.33 -14.76 4.34
C MET A 519 7.11 -14.47 5.83
N ARG A 520 8.21 -14.18 6.54
CA ARG A 520 8.21 -14.06 8.01
C ARG A 520 8.46 -12.66 8.56
N THR A 521 8.66 -11.65 7.71
CA THR A 521 8.99 -10.28 8.15
C THR A 521 7.85 -9.62 8.95
N TRP A 522 6.60 -9.91 8.57
CA TRP A 522 5.43 -9.24 9.09
C TRP A 522 4.39 -10.24 9.61
N ASN A 523 3.90 -10.01 10.83
CA ASN A 523 2.90 -10.89 11.48
C ASN A 523 1.57 -10.97 10.71
N ALA A 524 1.19 -9.94 9.95
CA ALA A 524 -0.01 -9.99 9.10
C ALA A 524 0.05 -11.12 8.06
N VAL A 525 1.23 -11.41 7.52
CA VAL A 525 1.41 -12.51 6.56
C VAL A 525 1.27 -13.86 7.25
N TYR A 526 1.81 -13.98 8.46
CA TYR A 526 1.59 -15.15 9.32
C TYR A 526 0.11 -15.36 9.64
N LEU A 527 -0.62 -14.30 10.03
CA LEU A 527 -2.06 -14.34 10.29
C LEU A 527 -2.83 -14.89 9.07
N ILE A 528 -2.56 -14.37 7.87
CA ILE A 528 -3.21 -14.79 6.63
C ILE A 528 -2.84 -16.23 6.27
N SER A 529 -1.55 -16.57 6.27
CA SER A 529 -1.07 -17.92 5.96
C SER A 529 -1.68 -18.95 6.91
N LYS A 530 -1.66 -18.68 8.23
CA LYS A 530 -2.24 -19.59 9.23
C LYS A 530 -3.76 -19.70 9.09
N THR A 531 -4.45 -18.61 8.74
CA THR A 531 -5.88 -18.63 8.43
C THR A 531 -6.17 -19.55 7.25
N LEU A 532 -5.41 -19.43 6.16
CA LEU A 532 -5.59 -20.25 4.97
C LEU A 532 -5.32 -21.74 5.25
N PHE A 533 -4.29 -22.07 6.06
CA PHE A 533 -4.08 -23.46 6.50
C PHE A 533 -5.28 -24.01 7.27
N LEU A 534 -5.78 -23.26 8.26
CA LEU A 534 -6.95 -23.67 9.05
C LEU A 534 -8.21 -23.78 8.19
N TYR A 535 -8.40 -22.85 7.25
CA TYR A 535 -9.54 -22.88 6.33
C TYR A 535 -9.49 -24.09 5.40
N ALA A 536 -8.31 -24.41 4.84
CA ALA A 536 -8.12 -25.61 4.04
C ALA A 536 -8.41 -26.89 4.85
N GLU A 537 -7.94 -26.97 6.11
CA GLU A 537 -8.23 -28.12 7.00
C GLU A 537 -9.72 -28.29 7.29
N LEU A 538 -10.46 -27.18 7.47
CA LEU A 538 -11.91 -27.23 7.66
C LEU A 538 -12.61 -27.75 6.40
N LEU A 539 -12.23 -27.25 5.22
CA LEU A 539 -12.78 -27.69 3.94
C LEU A 539 -12.47 -29.16 3.62
N GLU A 540 -11.26 -29.64 3.95
CA GLU A 540 -10.86 -31.04 3.77
C GLU A 540 -11.74 -31.97 4.63
N ARG A 541 -12.00 -31.60 5.89
CA ARG A 541 -12.90 -32.39 6.76
C ARG A 541 -14.31 -32.48 6.16
N ASP A 542 -14.86 -31.37 5.68
CA ASP A 542 -16.20 -31.36 5.09
C ASP A 542 -16.27 -32.18 3.79
N ALA A 543 -15.18 -32.26 3.03
CA ALA A 543 -15.10 -33.07 1.81
C ALA A 543 -15.16 -34.58 2.08
N PHE A 544 -14.59 -35.05 3.19
CA PHE A 544 -14.52 -36.47 3.56
C PHE A 544 -15.60 -36.94 4.54
N VAL A 545 -16.23 -36.04 5.31
CA VAL A 545 -17.30 -36.40 6.25
C VAL A 545 -18.67 -36.63 5.56
N ASN A 546 -18.86 -36.10 4.35
CA ASN A 546 -20.08 -36.27 3.55
C ASN A 546 -20.06 -37.51 2.63
N GLU A 547 -19.33 -38.57 2.96
CA GLU A 547 -19.57 -39.88 2.34
C GLU A 547 -20.90 -40.42 2.89
N PRO A 548 -21.95 -40.62 2.07
CA PRO A 548 -23.02 -41.50 2.48
C PRO A 548 -22.40 -42.88 2.70
N GLN A 549 -22.49 -43.39 3.93
CA GLN A 549 -22.26 -44.81 4.16
C GLN A 549 -23.25 -45.53 3.24
N GLY A 550 -22.70 -46.25 2.25
CA GLY A 550 -23.43 -46.83 1.13
C GLY A 550 -24.53 -47.79 1.51
#